data_AF-A0A351TMU7-F1
#
_entry.id   AF-A0A351TMU7-F1
#
_cell.length_a   1.000
_cell.length_b   1.000
_cell.length_c   1.000
_cell.angle_alpha   90.00
_cell.angle_beta   90.00
_cell.angle_gamma   90.00
#
_symmetry.space_group_name_H-M   'P 1'
#
loop_
_entity.id
_entity.type
_entity.pdbx_description
1 polymer ?
#
loop_
_entity_poly.entity_id
_entity_poly.type
_entity_poly.pdbx_seq_one_letter_code
_entity_poly.pdbx_strand_id
1 'polypeptide(L)'
;MKRKDHPEKEKELLKKVQTEYELFRYRMLLSPVREVYNACRVICFYECLHEYFKYCEKISSDFINVSAGEEQVLAQLWGLYLENEYLRADTWDEIEGMLNTYVVEQKQKKAGEQ
;
A
#
# COMPACT_ATOMS: atom_id res chain seq x y z
N MET A 1 -6.44 -6.19 -23.91
CA MET A 1 -6.13 -4.74 -23.96
C MET A 1 -4.73 -4.56 -23.37
N LYS A 2 -3.84 -3.81 -24.02
CA LYS A 2 -2.38 -3.93 -23.84
C LYS A 2 -1.90 -3.32 -22.51
N ARG A 3 -1.23 -4.12 -21.67
CA ARG A 3 -0.31 -3.64 -20.60
C ARG A 3 0.83 -2.88 -21.27
N LYS A 4 0.73 -1.56 -21.38
CA LYS A 4 1.82 -0.69 -21.79
C LYS A 4 1.62 0.62 -21.07
N ASP A 5 2.39 0.84 -19.99
CA ASP A 5 3.04 2.13 -19.79
C ASP A 5 4.24 2.05 -18.84
N HIS A 6 4.30 1.18 -17.81
CA HIS A 6 5.53 1.02 -17.00
C HIS A 6 5.74 -0.39 -16.42
N PRO A 7 6.01 -1.43 -17.24
CA PRO A 7 6.10 -2.81 -16.76
C PRO A 7 7.23 -3.02 -15.73
N GLU A 8 8.32 -2.26 -15.82
CA GLU A 8 9.45 -2.38 -14.89
C GLU A 8 9.16 -1.74 -13.53
N LYS A 9 8.65 -0.50 -13.51
CA LYS A 9 8.29 0.19 -12.26
C LYS A 9 7.18 -0.54 -11.52
N GLU A 10 6.17 -1.04 -12.25
CA GLU A 10 5.10 -1.84 -11.66
C GLU A 10 5.65 -3.12 -11.03
N LYS A 11 6.53 -3.85 -11.74
CA LYS A 11 7.17 -5.05 -11.22
C LYS A 11 8.04 -4.76 -10.00
N GLU A 12 8.78 -3.66 -10.01
CA GLU A 12 9.60 -3.23 -8.88
C GLU A 12 8.73 -2.89 -7.66
N LEU A 13 7.69 -2.09 -7.86
CA LEU A 13 6.72 -1.75 -6.82
C LEU A 13 6.09 -3.00 -6.20
N LEU A 14 5.60 -3.93 -7.03
CA LEU A 14 5.02 -5.18 -6.55
C LEU A 14 6.03 -6.02 -5.74
N LYS A 15 7.30 -6.02 -6.14
CA LYS A 15 8.37 -6.68 -5.39
C LYS A 15 8.63 -6.00 -4.03
N LYS A 16 8.64 -4.67 -3.98
CA LYS A 16 8.78 -3.90 -2.74
C LYS A 16 7.62 -4.18 -1.78
N VAL A 17 6.39 -4.07 -2.29
CA VAL A 17 5.16 -4.39 -1.54
C VAL A 17 5.19 -5.82 -1.00
N GLN A 18 5.56 -6.80 -1.84
CA GLN A 18 5.67 -8.19 -1.40
C GLN A 18 6.71 -8.37 -0.29
N THR A 19 7.88 -7.76 -0.44
CA THR A 19 8.98 -7.84 0.55
C THR A 19 8.55 -7.22 1.87
N GLU A 20 7.90 -6.05 1.83
CA GLU A 20 7.40 -5.37 3.01
C GLU A 20 6.33 -6.19 3.73
N TYR A 21 5.36 -6.74 2.99
CA TYR A 21 4.33 -7.61 3.55
C TYR A 21 4.94 -8.87 4.20
N GLU A 22 5.91 -9.52 3.54
CA GLU A 22 6.57 -10.70 4.10
C GLU A 22 7.32 -10.39 5.40
N LEU A 23 8.02 -9.25 5.44
CA LEU A 23 8.70 -8.78 6.66
C LEU A 23 7.71 -8.48 7.78
N PHE A 24 6.60 -7.81 7.46
CA PHE A 24 5.52 -7.55 8.42
C PHE A 24 4.94 -8.86 8.96
N ARG A 25 4.56 -9.78 8.06
CA ARG A 25 4.00 -11.08 8.43
C ARG A 25 4.95 -11.91 9.27
N TYR A 26 6.23 -11.95 8.92
CA TYR A 26 7.25 -12.65 9.70
C TYR A 26 7.35 -12.08 11.12
N ARG A 27 7.33 -10.74 11.27
CA ARG A 27 7.32 -10.10 12.59
C ARG A 27 6.09 -10.51 13.39
N MET A 28 4.89 -10.48 12.80
CA MET A 28 3.66 -10.86 13.49
C MET A 28 3.64 -12.32 13.92
N LEU A 29 4.20 -13.23 13.11
CA LEU A 29 4.31 -14.66 13.45
C LEU A 29 5.27 -14.93 14.62
N LEU A 30 6.27 -14.06 14.83
CA LEU A 30 7.20 -14.16 15.95
C LEU A 30 6.75 -13.38 17.20
N SER A 31 5.75 -12.52 17.06
CA SER A 31 5.26 -11.69 18.17
C SER A 31 4.47 -12.52 19.19
N PRO A 32 4.52 -12.15 20.48
CA PRO A 32 3.63 -12.70 21.50
C PRO A 32 2.15 -12.51 21.12
N VAL A 33 1.30 -13.46 21.54
CA VAL A 33 -0.14 -13.45 21.26
C VAL A 33 -0.81 -12.11 21.58
N ARG A 34 -0.45 -11.48 22.71
CA ARG A 34 -1.00 -10.17 23.10
C ARG A 34 -0.70 -9.07 22.07
N GLU A 35 0.50 -9.05 21.51
CA GLU A 35 0.87 -8.07 20.48
C GLU A 35 0.10 -8.30 19.18
N VAL A 36 -0.08 -9.58 18.80
CA VAL A 36 -0.89 -9.95 17.63
C VAL A 36 -2.33 -9.45 17.78
N TYR A 37 -2.95 -9.63 18.95
CA TYR A 37 -4.30 -9.10 19.20
C TYR A 37 -4.35 -7.58 19.17
N ASN A 38 -3.34 -6.88 19.70
CA ASN A 38 -3.26 -5.42 19.62
C ASN A 38 -3.06 -4.94 18.17
N ALA A 39 -2.40 -5.74 17.34
CA ALA A 39 -2.11 -5.45 15.94
C ALA A 39 -3.21 -5.93 14.97
N CYS A 40 -4.33 -6.49 15.46
CA CYS A 40 -5.34 -7.14 14.60
C CYS A 40 -5.81 -6.27 13.44
N ARG A 41 -5.98 -4.95 13.68
CA ARG A 41 -6.41 -3.99 12.66
C ARG A 41 -5.36 -3.77 11.59
N VAL A 42 -4.09 -3.60 11.97
CA VAL A 42 -3.00 -3.42 11.00
C VAL A 42 -2.72 -4.73 10.25
N ILE A 43 -2.89 -5.89 10.90
CA ILE A 43 -2.82 -7.19 10.23
C ILE A 43 -3.90 -7.27 9.14
N CYS A 44 -5.16 -7.00 9.49
CA CYS A 44 -6.26 -6.99 8.54
C CYS A 44 -5.97 -6.06 7.35
N PHE A 45 -5.51 -4.84 7.63
CA PHE A 45 -5.16 -3.86 6.60
C PHE A 45 -4.07 -4.36 5.64
N TYR A 46 -2.97 -4.92 6.18
CA TYR A 46 -1.88 -5.45 5.37
C TYR A 46 -2.31 -6.64 4.52
N GLU A 47 -3.14 -7.54 5.06
CA GLU A 47 -3.69 -8.69 4.31
C GLU A 47 -4.59 -8.22 3.15
N CYS A 48 -5.48 -7.25 3.38
CA CYS A 48 -6.35 -6.69 2.33
C CYS A 48 -5.53 -6.03 1.20
N LEU A 49 -4.52 -5.22 1.55
CA LEU A 49 -3.64 -4.61 0.56
C LEU A 49 -2.80 -5.66 -0.18
N HIS A 50 -2.27 -6.66 0.51
CA HIS A 50 -1.51 -7.73 -0.11
C HIS A 50 -2.37 -8.49 -1.13
N GLU A 51 -3.60 -8.83 -0.77
CA GLU A 51 -4.55 -9.48 -1.67
C GLU A 51 -4.84 -8.62 -2.90
N TYR A 52 -5.12 -7.33 -2.70
CA TYR A 52 -5.32 -6.38 -3.80
C TYR A 52 -4.11 -6.33 -4.74
N PHE A 53 -2.90 -6.10 -4.23
CA PHE A 53 -1.70 -6.00 -5.08
C PHE A 53 -1.35 -7.32 -5.78
N LYS A 54 -1.73 -8.46 -5.19
CA LYS A 54 -1.49 -9.78 -5.77
C LYS A 54 -2.44 -10.11 -6.92
N TYR A 55 -3.71 -9.71 -6.82
CA TYR A 55 -4.75 -10.17 -7.75
C TYR A 55 -5.36 -9.07 -8.62
N CYS A 56 -5.21 -7.80 -8.27
CA CYS A 56 -5.70 -6.71 -9.11
C CYS A 56 -5.01 -6.75 -10.48
N GLU A 57 -5.82 -6.76 -11.54
CA GLU A 57 -5.30 -6.87 -12.91
C GLU A 57 -4.57 -5.61 -13.37
N LYS A 58 -4.92 -4.46 -12.78
CA LYS A 58 -4.45 -3.15 -13.21
C LYS A 58 -4.36 -2.18 -12.02
N ILE A 59 -3.13 -1.78 -11.72
CA ILE A 59 -2.86 -0.71 -10.76
C ILE A 59 -2.79 0.63 -11.52
N SER A 60 -3.26 1.70 -10.89
CA SER A 60 -3.18 3.06 -11.43
C SER A 60 -1.72 3.44 -11.76
N SER A 61 -1.49 3.95 -12.98
CA SER A 61 -0.18 4.43 -13.42
C SER A 61 0.34 5.58 -12.57
N ASP A 62 -0.57 6.43 -12.07
CA ASP A 62 -0.22 7.55 -11.20
C ASP A 62 0.34 7.04 -9.87
N PHE A 63 -0.31 6.04 -9.28
CA PHE A 63 0.18 5.36 -8.09
C PHE A 63 1.55 4.74 -8.32
N ILE A 64 1.70 3.95 -9.40
CA ILE A 64 2.99 3.33 -9.76
C ILE A 64 4.09 4.39 -9.86
N ASN A 65 3.82 5.53 -10.49
CA ASN A 65 4.81 6.57 -10.70
C ASN A 65 5.22 7.29 -9.43
N VAL A 66 4.26 7.63 -8.54
CA VAL A 66 4.61 8.29 -7.27
C VAL A 66 5.30 7.33 -6.32
N SER A 67 4.93 6.04 -6.32
CA SER A 67 5.46 5.03 -5.39
C SER A 67 6.77 4.39 -5.85
N ALA A 68 7.16 4.53 -7.13
CA ALA A 68 8.36 3.85 -7.66
C ALA A 68 9.64 4.17 -6.86
N GLY A 69 9.78 5.42 -6.41
CA GLY A 69 10.92 5.89 -5.61
C GLY A 69 10.74 5.78 -4.10
N GLU A 70 9.58 5.31 -3.63
CA GLU A 70 9.24 5.29 -2.22
C GLU A 70 9.58 3.93 -1.61
N GLU A 71 10.04 3.96 -0.36
CA GLU A 71 10.25 2.77 0.46
C GLU A 71 9.08 2.59 1.43
N GLN A 72 8.79 1.34 1.80
CA GLN A 72 7.75 0.98 2.78
C GLN A 72 6.34 1.51 2.42
N VAL A 73 5.90 1.23 1.18
CA VAL A 73 4.63 1.73 0.64
C VAL A 73 3.42 1.29 1.48
N LEU A 74 3.39 0.06 2.01
CA LEU A 74 2.27 -0.41 2.84
C LEU A 74 2.22 0.35 4.17
N ALA A 75 3.37 0.63 4.78
CA ALA A 75 3.46 1.39 6.02
C ALA A 75 3.03 2.84 5.81
N GLN A 76 3.38 3.44 4.68
CA GLN A 76 2.91 4.78 4.33
C GLN A 76 1.38 4.80 4.12
N LEU A 77 0.83 3.80 3.42
CA LEU A 77 -0.62 3.66 3.26
C LEU A 77 -1.32 3.43 4.60
N TRP A 78 -0.71 2.70 5.51
CA TRP A 78 -1.22 2.53 6.87
C TRP A 78 -1.22 3.84 7.66
N GLY A 79 -0.15 4.63 7.57
CA GLY A 79 -0.11 5.98 8.15
C GLY A 79 -1.23 6.87 7.61
N LEU A 80 -1.39 6.88 6.28
CA LEU A 80 -2.46 7.60 5.60
C LEU A 80 -3.86 7.18 6.11
N TYR A 81 -4.08 5.88 6.24
CA TYR A 81 -5.31 5.30 6.76
C TYR A 81 -5.60 5.73 8.21
N LEU A 82 -4.58 5.84 9.05
CA LEU A 82 -4.72 6.29 10.44
C LEU A 82 -5.01 7.80 10.55
N GLU A 83 -4.45 8.61 9.65
CA GLU A 83 -4.63 10.07 9.64
C GLU A 83 -5.98 10.51 9.07
N ASN A 84 -6.63 9.65 8.28
CA ASN A 84 -7.86 9.97 7.57
C ASN A 84 -9.01 9.03 7.99
N GLU A 85 -9.87 9.49 8.91
CA GLU A 85 -10.97 8.68 9.48
C GLU A 85 -11.98 8.17 8.44
N TYR A 86 -12.07 8.82 7.29
CA TYR A 86 -12.97 8.44 6.19
C TYR A 86 -12.41 7.31 5.31
N LEU A 87 -11.11 7.01 5.38
CA LEU A 87 -10.51 5.95 4.59
C LEU A 87 -10.89 4.58 5.14
N ARG A 88 -11.08 3.66 4.21
CA ARG A 88 -11.44 2.25 4.43
C ARG A 88 -10.56 1.39 3.51
N ALA A 89 -10.49 0.10 3.80
CA ALA A 89 -9.68 -0.84 3.04
C ALA A 89 -10.33 -2.23 2.99
N ASP A 90 -11.64 -2.29 3.22
CA ASP A 90 -12.38 -3.55 3.35
C ASP A 90 -12.83 -4.07 1.97
N THR A 91 -12.90 -3.18 0.97
CA THR A 91 -13.23 -3.48 -0.43
C THR A 91 -12.16 -2.96 -1.40
N TRP A 92 -12.12 -3.51 -2.62
CA TRP A 92 -11.18 -3.05 -3.65
C TRP A 92 -11.41 -1.58 -4.04
N ASP A 93 -12.68 -1.15 -4.14
CA ASP A 93 -13.02 0.25 -4.45
C ASP A 93 -12.49 1.22 -3.37
N GLU A 94 -12.58 0.82 -2.10
CA GLU A 94 -12.03 1.61 -0.99
C GLU A 94 -10.50 1.66 -1.02
N ILE A 95 -9.85 0.53 -1.34
CA ILE A 95 -8.40 0.48 -1.55
C ILE A 95 -8.01 1.42 -2.68
N GLU A 96 -8.69 1.38 -3.83
CA GLU A 96 -8.45 2.31 -4.94
C GLU A 96 -8.61 3.78 -4.50
N GLY A 97 -9.65 4.09 -3.72
CA GLY A 97 -9.85 5.39 -3.11
C GLY A 97 -8.64 5.83 -2.27
N MET A 98 -8.13 4.94 -1.43
CA MET A 98 -6.93 5.19 -0.61
C MET A 98 -5.67 5.39 -1.47
N LEU A 99 -5.47 4.59 -2.52
CA LEU A 99 -4.34 4.76 -3.45
C LEU A 99 -4.42 6.13 -4.16
N ASN A 100 -5.62 6.58 -4.51
CA ASN A 100 -5.83 7.91 -5.11
C ASN A 100 -5.51 9.03 -4.11
N THR A 101 -5.95 8.92 -2.86
CA THR A 101 -5.58 9.88 -1.79
C THR A 101 -4.07 9.93 -1.61
N TYR A 102 -3.40 8.77 -1.57
CA TYR A 102 -1.94 8.70 -1.50
C TYR A 102 -1.25 9.46 -2.63
N VAL A 103 -1.73 9.29 -3.87
CA VAL A 103 -1.20 10.03 -5.03
C VAL A 103 -1.32 11.54 -4.85
N VAL A 104 -2.49 12.01 -4.37
CA VAL A 104 -2.73 13.44 -4.16
C VAL A 104 -1.75 14.00 -3.12
N GLU A 105 -1.60 13.33 -1.98
CA GLU A 105 -0.69 13.76 -0.92
C GLU A 105 0.78 13.76 -1.36
N GLN A 106 1.22 12.73 -2.09
CA GLN A 106 2.59 12.65 -2.60
C GLN A 106 2.90 13.78 -3.59
N LYS A 107 1.93 14.13 -4.45
CA LYS A 107 2.07 15.26 -5.38
C LYS A 107 2.12 16.59 -4.61
N GLN A 108 1.32 16.76 -3.55
CA GLN A 108 1.34 17.96 -2.72
C GLN A 108 2.66 18.13 -1.96
N LYS A 109 3.19 17.06 -1.36
CA LYS A 109 4.49 17.06 -0.68
C LYS A 109 5.61 17.53 -1.62
N LYS A 110 5.66 16.95 -2.83
CA LYS A 110 6.69 17.28 -3.85
C LYS A 110 6.55 18.70 -4.43
N ALA A 111 5.35 19.30 -4.37
CA ALA A 111 5.13 20.68 -4.81
C ALA A 111 5.49 21.73 -3.75
N GLY A 112 5.46 21.38 -2.46
CA GLY A 112 5.85 22.26 -1.35
C GLY A 112 7.37 22.31 -1.08
N GLU A 113 8.14 21.41 -1.68
CA GLU A 113 9.61 21.33 -1.57
C GLU A 113 10.35 22.08 -2.69
N GLN A 114 9.63 22.70 -3.64
CA GLN A 114 10.17 23.52 -4.74
C GLN A 114 10.04 25.02 -4.45
#